data_AF-A0A1H9UDN6-F1
#
_entry.id   AF-A0A1H9UDN6-F1
#
_cell.length_a   1.000
_cell.length_b   1.000
_cell.length_c   1.000
_cell.angle_alpha   90.00
_cell.angle_beta   90.00
_cell.angle_gamma   90.00
#
_symmetry.space_group_name_H-M   'P 1'
#
loop_
_entity.id
_entity.type
_entity.pdbx_description
1 polymer ?
#
loop_
_entity_poly.entity_id
_entity_poly.type
_entity_poly.pdbx_seq_one_letter_code
_entity_poly.pdbx_strand_id
1 'polypeptide(L)'
;MNKFKRVYIKEELVALTGDHRSAIILNQLIYWSERVRDIEEFIEEEKHRDGCSRELTKGWFAKTSEELAKETLTHMAPATMRRYLKKLVIGGWLNERPNPIDKRDHTKQYRVSIANIQKDLQKLGYTLQD
;
A
#
# COMPACT_ATOMS: atom_id res chain seq x y z
N MET A 1 15.89 22.46 10.00
CA MET A 1 16.76 21.47 9.32
C MET A 1 15.88 20.50 8.54
N ASN A 2 16.11 20.34 7.24
CA ASN A 2 15.43 19.28 6.48
C ASN A 2 15.89 17.92 6.99
N LYS A 3 14.97 17.08 7.45
CA LYS A 3 15.26 15.68 7.76
C LYS A 3 15.56 14.95 6.44
N PHE A 4 16.64 14.17 6.40
CA PHE A 4 16.94 13.31 5.26
C PHE A 4 15.86 12.24 5.12
N LYS A 5 15.40 12.02 3.89
CA LYS A 5 14.54 10.87 3.56
C LYS A 5 15.40 9.62 3.50
N ARG A 6 14.90 8.53 4.07
CA ARG A 6 15.52 7.20 4.02
C ARG A 6 14.49 6.21 3.52
N VAL A 7 14.94 5.26 2.73
CA VAL A 7 14.09 4.19 2.19
C VAL A 7 14.74 2.88 2.57
N TYR A 8 13.95 2.01 3.19
CA TYR A 8 14.40 0.69 3.64
C TYR A 8 13.83 -0.36 2.69
N ILE A 9 14.70 -1.30 2.30
CA ILE A 9 14.32 -2.49 1.56
C ILE A 9 14.20 -3.60 2.59
N LYS A 10 12.98 -4.13 2.76
CA LYS A 10 12.72 -5.23 3.69
C LYS A 10 12.70 -6.55 2.92
N GLU A 11 13.45 -7.55 3.38
CA GLU A 11 13.66 -8.82 2.68
C GLU A 11 12.33 -9.54 2.42
N GLU A 12 11.46 -9.59 3.41
CA GLU A 12 10.16 -10.25 3.33
C GLU A 12 9.26 -9.61 2.26
N LEU A 13 9.34 -8.28 2.10
CA LEU A 13 8.58 -7.58 1.07
C LEU A 13 9.19 -7.77 -0.33
N VAL A 14 10.51 -7.96 -0.42
CA VAL A 14 11.17 -8.36 -1.68
C VAL A 14 10.76 -9.77 -2.06
N ALA A 15 10.77 -10.71 -1.11
CA ALA A 15 10.31 -12.08 -1.33
C ALA A 15 8.84 -12.12 -1.77
N LEU A 16 7.99 -11.30 -1.13
CA LEU A 16 6.58 -11.18 -1.48
C LEU A 16 6.35 -10.62 -2.89
N THR A 17 6.99 -9.49 -3.20
CA THR A 17 6.71 -8.75 -4.43
C THR A 17 7.55 -9.21 -5.63
N GLY A 18 8.62 -9.97 -5.38
CA GLY A 18 9.58 -10.45 -6.35
C GLY A 18 10.58 -9.40 -6.85
N ASP A 19 10.48 -8.13 -6.43
CA ASP A 19 11.44 -7.09 -6.79
C ASP A 19 11.51 -5.95 -5.75
N HIS A 20 12.70 -5.37 -5.60
CA HIS A 20 12.94 -4.33 -4.59
C HIS A 20 12.16 -3.03 -4.82
N ARG A 21 11.79 -2.69 -6.06
CA ARG A 21 11.05 -1.45 -6.33
C ARG A 21 9.60 -1.57 -5.87
N SER A 22 8.96 -2.69 -6.17
CA SER A 22 7.63 -3.02 -5.66
C SER A 22 7.64 -3.10 -4.13
N ALA A 23 8.65 -3.73 -3.54
CA ALA A 23 8.82 -3.82 -2.09
C ALA A 23 8.90 -2.44 -1.42
N ILE A 24 9.71 -1.54 -1.97
CA ILE A 24 9.82 -0.15 -1.48
C ILE A 24 8.48 0.57 -1.54
N ILE A 25 7.76 0.46 -2.65
CA ILE A 25 6.46 1.12 -2.84
C ILE A 25 5.44 0.54 -1.86
N LEU A 26 5.40 -0.79 -1.71
CA LEU A 26 4.52 -1.46 -0.75
C LEU A 26 4.81 -1.02 0.69
N ASN A 27 6.09 -0.96 1.07
CA ASN A 27 6.51 -0.48 2.39
C ASN A 27 6.04 0.97 2.64
N GLN A 28 6.18 1.85 1.64
CA GLN A 28 5.69 3.23 1.76
C GLN A 28 4.17 3.30 1.89
N LEU A 29 3.42 2.42 1.21
CA LEU A 29 1.95 2.37 1.32
C LEU A 29 1.50 1.84 2.69
N ILE A 30 2.21 0.86 3.26
CA ILE A 30 1.97 0.35 4.63
C ILE A 30 2.13 1.50 5.63
N TYR A 31 3.22 2.27 5.54
CA TYR A 31 3.44 3.45 6.37
C TYR A 31 2.29 4.47 6.28
N TRP A 32 1.74 4.70 5.08
CA TRP A 32 0.58 5.58 4.93
C TRP A 32 -0.69 5.00 5.54
N SER A 33 -0.88 3.68 5.46
CA SER A 33 -2.05 3.00 6.03
C SER A 33 -2.13 3.13 7.55
N GLU A 34 -0.99 3.12 8.25
CA GLU A 34 -0.90 3.30 9.70
C GLU A 34 -1.24 4.73 10.17
N ARG A 35 -1.27 5.68 9.24
CA ARG A 35 -1.41 7.12 9.52
C ARG A 35 -2.73 7.69 9.03
N VAL A 36 -3.65 6.83 8.59
CA VAL A 36 -5.01 7.24 8.26
C VAL A 36 -5.78 7.49 9.57
N ARG A 37 -6.68 8.47 9.55
CA ARG A 37 -7.44 8.90 10.74
C ARG A 37 -8.30 7.81 11.36
N ASP A 38 -8.72 6.83 10.57
CA ASP A 38 -9.59 5.71 10.93
C ASP A 38 -8.81 4.40 11.11
N ILE A 39 -7.54 4.48 11.54
CA ILE A 39 -6.65 3.32 11.72
C ILE A 39 -7.23 2.26 12.65
N GLU A 40 -7.86 2.64 13.76
CA GLU A 40 -8.46 1.69 14.71
C GLU A 40 -9.58 0.87 14.05
N GLU A 41 -10.49 1.56 13.35
CA GLU A 41 -11.61 0.93 12.62
C GLU A 41 -11.09 0.07 11.45
N PHE A 42 -10.02 0.50 10.78
CA PHE A 42 -9.36 -0.26 9.72
C PHE A 42 -8.72 -1.56 10.23
N ILE A 43 -8.05 -1.53 11.39
CA ILE A 43 -7.44 -2.73 12.01
C ILE A 43 -8.53 -3.73 12.39
N GLU A 44 -9.65 -3.25 12.93
CA GLU A 44 -10.79 -4.11 13.28
C GLU A 44 -11.42 -4.74 12.02
N GLU A 45 -11.59 -3.96 10.94
CA GLU A 45 -12.08 -4.44 9.65
C GLU A 45 -11.15 -5.52 9.03
N GLU A 46 -9.83 -5.35 9.13
CA GLU A 46 -8.86 -6.34 8.65
C GLU A 46 -8.78 -7.60 9.54
N LYS A 47 -8.96 -7.48 10.86
CA LYS A 47 -9.01 -8.64 11.79
C LYS A 47 -10.22 -9.52 11.55
N HIS A 48 -11.37 -8.93 11.24
CA HIS A 48 -12.64 -9.64 10.98
C HIS A 48 -12.85 -10.00 9.51
N ARG A 49 -11.77 -10.05 8.73
CA ARG A 49 -11.81 -10.34 7.30
C ARG A 49 -11.95 -11.85 7.06
N ASP A 50 -13.13 -12.40 7.33
CA ASP A 50 -13.47 -13.83 7.20
C ASP A 50 -13.71 -14.29 5.75
N GLY A 51 -13.13 -13.62 4.76
CA GLY A 51 -13.34 -13.94 3.33
C GLY A 51 -14.73 -13.58 2.76
N CYS A 52 -15.64 -13.06 3.59
CA CYS A 52 -16.90 -12.50 3.15
C CYS A 52 -16.67 -11.11 2.51
N SER A 53 -17.32 -10.86 1.37
CA SER A 53 -17.25 -9.60 0.60
C SER A 53 -17.96 -8.44 1.30
N ARG A 54 -17.49 -8.07 2.50
CA ARG A 54 -17.90 -6.84 3.16
C ARG A 54 -17.30 -5.65 2.41
N GLU A 55 -18.09 -4.59 2.24
CA GLU A 55 -17.59 -3.35 1.66
C GLU A 55 -16.47 -2.79 2.53
N LEU A 56 -15.34 -2.47 1.91
CA LEU A 56 -14.18 -1.90 2.60
C LEU A 56 -14.42 -0.42 2.82
N THR A 57 -14.74 -0.02 4.04
CA THR A 57 -15.15 1.36 4.32
C THR A 57 -14.01 2.21 4.85
N LYS A 58 -13.05 1.60 5.56
CA LYS A 58 -12.01 2.29 6.32
C LYS A 58 -10.59 2.09 5.76
N GLY A 59 -9.67 2.96 6.13
CA GLY A 59 -8.24 2.86 5.80
C GLY A 59 -7.88 3.31 4.37
N TRP A 60 -8.75 4.09 3.74
CA TRP A 60 -8.51 4.67 2.42
C TRP A 60 -7.74 5.98 2.52
N PHE A 61 -6.64 6.10 1.79
CA PHE A 61 -5.86 7.34 1.69
C PHE A 61 -5.66 7.77 0.24
N ALA A 62 -5.69 9.08 0.01
CA ALA A 62 -5.44 9.67 -1.31
C ALA A 62 -3.94 9.86 -1.51
N LYS A 63 -3.42 9.42 -2.66
CA LYS A 63 -2.01 9.62 -2.99
C LYS A 63 -1.79 9.69 -4.49
N THR A 64 -0.96 10.62 -4.95
CA THR A 64 -0.60 10.71 -6.37
C THR A 64 0.62 9.85 -6.67
N SER A 65 0.75 9.40 -7.92
CA SER A 65 1.94 8.66 -8.37
C SER A 65 3.21 9.52 -8.29
N GLU A 66 3.10 10.83 -8.45
CA GLU A 66 4.21 11.78 -8.33
C GLU A 66 4.71 11.90 -6.88
N GLU A 67 3.78 12.02 -5.92
CA GLU A 67 4.14 12.04 -4.51
C GLU A 67 4.82 10.75 -4.07
N LEU A 68 4.26 9.60 -4.45
CA LEU A 68 4.86 8.29 -4.15
C LEU A 68 6.27 8.18 -4.73
N ALA A 69 6.50 8.64 -5.96
CA ALA A 69 7.83 8.61 -6.58
C ALA A 69 8.84 9.49 -5.82
N LYS A 70 8.42 10.64 -5.32
CA LYS A 70 9.24 11.55 -4.50
C LYS A 70 9.49 11.03 -3.07
N GLU A 71 8.57 10.26 -2.51
CA GLU A 71 8.68 9.70 -1.16
C GLU A 71 9.55 8.44 -1.14
N THR A 72 9.36 7.58 -2.12
CA THR A 72 10.12 6.33 -2.30
C THR A 72 11.52 6.55 -2.86
N LEU A 73 11.91 7.79 -3.19
CA LEU A 73 13.19 8.14 -3.82
C LEU A 73 13.48 7.36 -5.11
N THR A 74 12.44 6.83 -5.76
CA THR A 74 12.60 6.01 -6.97
C THR A 74 12.74 6.85 -8.23
N HIS A 75 12.40 8.14 -8.18
CA HIS A 75 12.47 9.12 -9.28
C HIS A 75 11.82 8.63 -10.60
N MET A 76 10.86 7.72 -10.51
CA MET A 76 10.21 7.15 -11.69
C MET A 76 9.18 8.10 -12.27
N ALA A 77 8.97 8.02 -13.59
CA ALA A 77 7.85 8.68 -14.23
C ALA A 77 6.50 8.19 -13.64
N PRO A 78 5.46 9.04 -13.56
CA PRO A 78 4.16 8.68 -13.00
C PRO A 78 3.53 7.43 -13.65
N ALA A 79 3.67 7.28 -14.96
CA ALA A 79 3.20 6.11 -15.70
C ALA A 79 3.87 4.81 -15.22
N THR A 80 5.17 4.87 -14.94
CA THR A 80 5.92 3.73 -14.41
C THR A 80 5.48 3.40 -13.00
N MET A 81 5.35 4.40 -12.11
CA MET A 81 4.83 4.21 -10.76
C MET A 81 3.44 3.56 -10.80
N ARG A 82 2.58 3.98 -11.73
CA ARG A 82 1.25 3.38 -11.87
C ARG A 82 1.30 1.90 -12.26
N ARG A 83 2.28 1.48 -13.07
CA ARG A 83 2.49 0.06 -13.40
C ARG A 83 2.82 -0.76 -12.15
N TYR A 84 3.67 -0.25 -11.27
CA TYR A 84 3.98 -0.91 -9.99
C TYR A 84 2.77 -0.98 -9.07
N LEU A 85 2.00 0.11 -8.94
CA LEU A 85 0.77 0.10 -8.15
C LEU A 85 -0.24 -0.93 -8.69
N LYS A 86 -0.37 -1.04 -10.01
CA LYS A 86 -1.21 -2.06 -10.64
C LYS A 86 -0.73 -3.48 -10.35
N LYS A 87 0.58 -3.72 -10.33
CA LYS A 87 1.15 -5.01 -9.92
C LYS A 87 0.74 -5.36 -8.48
N LEU A 88 0.82 -4.40 -7.55
CA LEU A 88 0.41 -4.61 -6.15
C LEU A 88 -1.11 -4.85 -6.01
N VAL A 89 -1.92 -4.21 -6.86
CA VAL A 89 -3.37 -4.45 -6.92
C VAL A 89 -3.69 -5.85 -7.42
N ILE A 90 -3.04 -6.28 -8.51
CA ILE A 90 -3.22 -7.64 -9.06
C ILE A 90 -2.77 -8.71 -8.04
N GLY A 91 -1.70 -8.43 -7.29
CA GLY A 91 -1.23 -9.29 -6.20
C GLY A 91 -2.15 -9.33 -4.97
N GLY A 92 -3.23 -8.53 -4.94
CA GLY A 92 -4.18 -8.52 -3.82
C GLY A 92 -3.68 -7.81 -2.55
N TRP A 93 -2.50 -7.18 -2.59
CA TRP A 93 -1.93 -6.44 -1.45
C TRP A 93 -2.40 -4.99 -1.38
N LEU A 94 -2.94 -4.46 -2.48
CA LEU A 94 -3.43 -3.09 -2.59
C LEU A 94 -4.83 -3.07 -3.23
N ASN A 95 -5.73 -2.24 -2.71
CA ASN A 95 -6.98 -1.90 -3.39
C ASN A 95 -6.87 -0.47 -3.92
N GLU A 96 -7.45 -0.20 -5.09
CA GLU A 96 -7.55 1.15 -5.64
C GLU A 96 -9.01 1.52 -5.94
N ARG A 97 -9.37 2.79 -5.72
CA ARG A 97 -10.66 3.35 -6.15
C ARG A 97 -10.49 4.78 -6.66
N PRO A 98 -11.38 5.27 -7.55
CA PRO A 98 -11.43 6.69 -7.88
C PRO A 98 -11.83 7.51 -6.64
N ASN A 99 -11.53 8.82 -6.64
CA ASN A 99 -11.97 9.70 -5.56
C ASN A 99 -13.51 9.62 -5.44
N PRO A 100 -14.05 9.18 -4.27
CA PRO A 100 -15.49 9.04 -4.09
C PRO A 100 -16.18 10.39 -3.86
N ILE A 101 -15.43 11.44 -3.48
CA ILE A 101 -15.95 12.76 -3.14
C ILE A 101 -16.07 13.63 -4.39
N ASP A 102 -14.99 13.75 -5.17
CA ASP A 102 -14.97 14.55 -6.39
C ASP A 102 -14.61 13.69 -7.60
N LYS A 103 -15.58 13.47 -8.49
CA LYS A 103 -15.41 12.68 -9.72
C LYS A 103 -14.50 13.36 -10.76
N ARG A 104 -14.27 14.67 -10.64
CA ARG A 104 -13.36 15.44 -11.50
C ARG A 104 -11.92 15.41 -11.00
N ASP A 105 -11.74 15.11 -9.71
CA ASP A 105 -10.43 14.84 -9.15
C ASP A 105 -10.00 13.41 -9.51
N HIS A 106 -9.02 13.31 -10.41
CA HIS A 106 -8.48 12.03 -10.86
C HIS A 106 -7.51 11.39 -9.85
N THR A 107 -7.32 11.99 -8.66
CA THR A 107 -6.55 11.42 -7.58
C THR A 107 -7.15 10.09 -7.13
N LYS A 108 -6.31 9.05 -7.09
CA LYS A 108 -6.74 7.73 -6.63
C LYS A 108 -6.64 7.63 -5.13
N GLN A 109 -7.57 6.87 -4.57
CA GLN A 109 -7.46 6.38 -3.22
C GLN A 109 -6.95 4.94 -3.23
N TYR A 110 -6.11 4.64 -2.25
CA TYR A 110 -5.55 3.32 -2.03
C TYR A 110 -5.87 2.83 -0.63
N ARG A 111 -5.99 1.51 -0.49
CA ARG A 111 -6.14 0.82 0.79
C ARG A 111 -5.29 -0.44 0.77
N VAL A 112 -4.36 -0.55 1.72
CA VAL A 112 -3.49 -1.71 1.86
C VAL A 112 -4.28 -2.87 2.45
N SER A 113 -4.05 -4.09 1.97
CA SER A 113 -4.62 -5.31 2.56
C SER A 113 -3.60 -5.98 3.47
N ILE A 114 -3.53 -5.54 4.73
CA ILE A 114 -2.58 -6.09 5.71
C ILE A 114 -2.82 -7.59 5.92
N ALA A 115 -4.08 -8.01 5.97
CA ALA A 115 -4.43 -9.43 6.14
C ALA A 115 -3.89 -10.30 4.99
N ASN A 116 -3.99 -9.82 3.74
CA ASN A 116 -3.47 -10.55 2.58
C ASN A 116 -1.94 -10.58 2.58
N ILE A 117 -1.30 -9.46 2.91
CA ILE A 117 0.16 -9.38 3.03
C ILE A 117 0.67 -10.37 4.08
N GLN A 118 0.07 -10.38 5.28
CA GLN A 118 0.45 -11.32 6.34
C GLN A 118 0.23 -12.77 5.92
N LYS A 119 -0.92 -13.09 5.31
CA LYS A 119 -1.24 -14.44 4.83
C LYS A 119 -0.24 -14.93 3.78
N ASP A 120 0.14 -14.08 2.83
CA ASP A 120 1.08 -14.47 1.78
C ASP A 120 2.53 -14.52 2.27
N LEU A 121 2.92 -13.62 3.18
CA LEU A 121 4.22 -13.70 3.85
C LEU A 121 4.36 -14.99 4.66
N GLN A 122 3.31 -15.40 5.40
CA GLN A 122 3.32 -16.65 6.16
C GLN A 122 3.53 -17.87 5.27
N LYS A 123 2.94 -17.90 4.06
CA LYS A 123 3.19 -18.98 3.08
C LYS A 123 4.65 -19.01 2.61
N LEU A 124 5.32 -17.87 2.60
CA LEU A 124 6.73 -17.73 2.25
C LEU A 124 7.66 -17.97 3.45
N GLY A 125 7.13 -18.25 4.65
CA GLY A 125 7.92 -18.43 5.87
C GLY A 125 8.35 -17.11 6.53
N TYR A 126 7.76 -15.99 6.13
CA TYR A 126 8.04 -14.66 6.67
C TYR A 126 6.86 -14.11 7.48
N THR A 127 7.13 -13.08 8.28
CA THR A 127 6.12 -12.29 8.99
C THR A 127 6.36 -10.82 8.71
N LEU A 128 5.28 -10.03 8.61
CA LEU A 128 5.41 -8.58 8.46
C LEU A 128 6.05 -8.00 9.73
N GLN A 129 7.19 -7.34 9.58
CA GLN A 129 7.88 -6.65 10.67
C GLN A 129 7.69 -5.14 10.58
N ASP A 130 7.61 -4.48 11.74
CA ASP A 130 7.51 -3.01 11.88
C ASP A 130 8.76 -2.30 11.33
#